data_AF-D7E8J1-F1
#
_entry.id   AF-D7E8J1-F1
#
_cell.length_a   1.000
_cell.length_b   1.000
_cell.length_c   1.000
_cell.angle_alpha   90.00
_cell.angle_beta   90.00
_cell.angle_gamma   90.00
#
_symmetry.space_group_name_H-M   'P 1'
#
loop_
_entity.id
_entity.type
_entity.pdbx_description
1 polymer ?
#
loop_
_entity_poly.entity_id
_entity_poly.type
_entity_poly.pdbx_seq_one_letter_code
_entity_poly.pdbx_strand_id
1 'polypeptide(L)'
;MGKYNSSLLREDDKGVSPVIGVILMVAITVILAAVIGSIVYDTDTKYLEKPSQAAFETSTVNGIHRDTEEMTVPVIKINKVAGDTLSQEYEEGVHSGIKLNKVYLFDPDGNKYEVNNSDTMEGSIIETGESFYIFHFEHDDGNYWMTNNKKRVKKADWEFEGQPRGSGVEPFKSGKWRLLIVDDKRDLILVDTKIEL
;
A
#
# COMPACT_ATOMS: atom_id res chain seq x y z
N MET A 1 -10.78 -61.01 -73.52
CA MET A 1 -10.45 -59.57 -73.39
C MET A 1 -11.44 -58.97 -72.39
N GLY A 2 -11.08 -58.21 -71.37
CA GLY A 2 -9.81 -57.55 -71.07
C GLY A 2 -9.56 -57.41 -69.57
N LYS A 3 -8.27 -57.22 -69.26
CA LYS A 3 -7.72 -56.88 -67.95
C LYS A 3 -7.98 -55.39 -67.66
N TYR A 4 -8.29 -55.06 -66.41
CA TYR A 4 -7.92 -53.77 -65.83
C TYR A 4 -7.23 -54.00 -64.49
N ASN A 5 -6.08 -53.33 -64.36
CA ASN A 5 -5.08 -53.39 -63.31
C ASN A 5 -5.30 -52.31 -62.26
N SER A 6 -4.50 -52.44 -61.19
CA SER A 6 -3.93 -51.40 -60.31
C SER A 6 -4.91 -50.66 -59.40
N SER A 7 -4.97 -50.99 -58.11
CA SER A 7 -4.01 -50.54 -57.09
C SER A 7 -3.93 -49.02 -57.04
N LEU A 8 -4.62 -48.37 -56.09
CA LEU A 8 -4.28 -47.03 -55.55
C LEU A 8 -5.28 -46.55 -54.46
N LEU A 9 -5.61 -47.38 -53.47
CA LEU A 9 -6.27 -46.92 -52.22
C LEU A 9 -5.74 -47.71 -51.01
N ARG A 10 -4.41 -47.83 -50.91
CA ARG A 10 -3.73 -48.36 -49.72
C ARG A 10 -2.51 -47.50 -49.45
N GLU A 11 -2.72 -46.33 -48.86
CA GLU A 11 -1.68 -45.53 -48.23
C GLU A 11 -2.39 -44.37 -47.51
N ASP A 12 -2.78 -44.60 -46.25
CA ASP A 12 -2.80 -43.54 -45.22
C ASP A 12 -3.14 -44.04 -43.80
N ASP A 13 -3.30 -45.35 -43.58
CA ASP A 13 -3.20 -45.92 -42.23
C ASP A 13 -1.73 -46.19 -41.86
N LYS A 14 -0.91 -45.14 -41.87
CA LYS A 14 0.42 -45.19 -41.23
C LYS A 14 0.21 -45.10 -39.71
N GLY A 15 -0.27 -46.21 -39.13
CA GLY A 15 -0.17 -46.45 -37.71
C GLY A 15 1.28 -46.24 -37.27
N VAL A 16 1.46 -45.36 -36.29
CA VAL A 16 2.79 -45.05 -35.75
C VAL A 16 3.46 -46.37 -35.33
N SER A 17 4.70 -46.61 -35.79
CA SER A 17 5.46 -47.81 -35.38
C SER A 17 5.45 -47.93 -33.85
N PRO A 18 5.27 -49.13 -33.27
CA PRO A 18 5.20 -49.31 -31.82
C PRO A 18 6.32 -48.59 -31.06
N VAL A 19 7.53 -48.60 -31.61
CA VAL A 19 8.70 -47.94 -31.02
C VAL A 19 8.64 -46.42 -31.16
N ILE A 20 8.19 -45.93 -32.32
CA ILE A 20 8.08 -44.49 -32.59
C ILE A 20 6.95 -43.87 -31.75
N GLY A 21 5.86 -44.60 -31.51
CA GLY A 21 4.76 -44.18 -30.66
C GLY A 21 5.20 -44.01 -29.21
N VAL A 22 6.01 -44.94 -28.70
CA VAL A 22 6.57 -44.84 -27.34
C VAL A 22 7.50 -43.64 -27.22
N ILE A 23 8.38 -43.40 -28.19
CA ILE A 23 9.29 -42.25 -28.18
C ILE A 23 8.49 -40.94 -28.17
N LEU A 24 7.47 -40.82 -29.03
CA LEU A 24 6.60 -39.65 -29.09
C LEU A 24 5.82 -39.44 -27.79
N MET A 25 5.28 -40.50 -27.21
CA MET A 25 4.53 -40.43 -25.95
C MET A 25 5.42 -39.91 -24.82
N VAL A 26 6.61 -40.48 -24.67
CA VAL A 26 7.58 -40.06 -23.64
C VAL A 26 8.02 -38.62 -23.87
N ALA A 27 8.36 -38.24 -25.10
CA ALA A 27 8.80 -36.89 -25.43
C ALA A 27 7.76 -35.83 -25.04
N ILE A 28 6.49 -36.05 -25.38
CA ILE A 28 5.42 -35.10 -25.05
C ILE A 28 5.23 -35.02 -23.54
N THR A 29 5.23 -36.14 -22.82
CA THR A 29 5.09 -36.12 -21.35
C THR A 29 6.23 -35.39 -20.63
N VAL A 30 7.47 -35.53 -21.13
CA VAL A 30 8.64 -34.85 -20.56
C VAL A 30 8.57 -33.35 -20.80
N ILE A 31 8.14 -32.93 -22.00
CA ILE A 31 7.92 -31.52 -22.32
C ILE A 31 6.81 -30.94 -21.43
N LEU A 32 5.66 -31.62 -21.34
CA LEU A 32 4.54 -31.16 -20.50
C LEU A 32 4.94 -31.07 -19.02
N ALA A 33 5.67 -32.07 -18.50
CA ALA A 33 6.15 -32.06 -17.12
C ALA A 33 7.12 -30.89 -16.86
N ALA A 34 8.03 -30.61 -17.80
CA ALA A 34 8.97 -29.49 -17.69
C ALA A 34 8.25 -28.12 -17.72
N VAL A 35 7.26 -27.97 -18.60
CA VAL A 35 6.46 -26.73 -18.73
C VAL A 35 5.58 -26.51 -17.49
N ILE A 36 4.90 -27.55 -17.00
CA ILE A 36 4.09 -27.42 -15.78
C ILE A 36 5.00 -27.17 -14.58
N GLY A 37 6.15 -27.84 -14.50
CA GLY A 37 7.13 -27.63 -13.45
C GLY A 37 7.67 -26.19 -13.41
N SER A 38 7.95 -25.58 -14.56
CA SER A 38 8.39 -24.18 -14.61
C SER A 38 7.27 -23.20 -14.25
N ILE A 39 6.02 -23.46 -14.66
CA ILE A 39 4.86 -22.62 -14.31
C ILE A 39 4.59 -22.66 -12.80
N VAL A 40 4.63 -23.84 -12.18
CA VAL A 40 4.41 -24.00 -10.74
C VAL A 40 5.56 -23.39 -9.93
N TYR A 41 6.80 -23.60 -10.35
CA TYR A 41 7.98 -23.06 -9.68
C TYR A 41 8.07 -21.52 -9.72
N ASP A 42 7.70 -20.89 -10.84
CA ASP A 42 7.65 -19.42 -10.94
C ASP A 42 6.50 -18.84 -10.11
N THR A 43 5.37 -19.55 -10.04
CA THR A 43 4.19 -19.13 -9.26
C THR A 43 4.46 -19.18 -7.74
N ASP A 44 5.21 -20.16 -7.24
CA ASP A 44 5.49 -20.27 -5.79
C ASP A 44 6.24 -19.06 -5.22
N THR A 45 7.01 -18.32 -6.01
CA THR A 45 7.80 -17.18 -5.50
C THR A 45 7.01 -15.87 -5.39
N LYS A 46 5.90 -15.72 -6.13
CA LYS A 46 5.15 -14.45 -6.19
C LYS A 46 3.91 -14.38 -5.30
N TYR A 47 3.41 -15.52 -4.80
CA TYR A 47 2.11 -15.58 -4.10
C TYR A 47 2.17 -16.01 -2.63
N LEU A 48 3.36 -16.14 -2.03
CA LEU A 48 3.50 -16.64 -0.65
C LEU A 48 3.58 -15.55 0.43
N GLU A 49 3.62 -14.25 0.10
CA GLU A 49 3.44 -13.23 1.13
C GLU A 49 1.94 -13.17 1.49
N LYS A 50 1.59 -13.61 2.71
CA LYS A 50 0.24 -13.43 3.25
C LYS A 50 -0.11 -11.93 3.19
N PRO A 51 -1.33 -11.56 2.76
CA PRO A 51 -1.75 -10.16 2.79
C PRO A 51 -1.69 -9.67 4.24
N SER A 52 -1.15 -8.45 4.45
CA SER A 52 -1.11 -7.84 5.78
C SER A 52 -2.54 -7.67 6.31
N GLN A 53 -2.78 -8.09 7.55
CA GLN A 53 -4.08 -7.96 8.21
C GLN A 53 -4.13 -6.78 9.20
N ALA A 54 -3.25 -5.78 9.05
CA ALA A 54 -3.25 -4.60 9.91
C ALA A 54 -4.60 -3.87 9.84
N ALA A 55 -5.17 -3.56 11.01
CA ALA A 55 -6.45 -2.89 11.13
C ALA A 55 -6.26 -1.51 11.78
N PHE A 56 -6.94 -0.51 11.22
CA PHE A 56 -6.87 0.87 11.69
C PHE A 56 -8.26 1.47 11.92
N GLU A 57 -8.34 2.36 12.90
CA GLU A 57 -9.52 3.17 13.16
C GLU A 57 -9.18 4.65 12.98
N THR A 58 -10.12 5.38 12.38
CA THR A 58 -9.96 6.80 12.07
C THR A 58 -10.97 7.62 12.86
N SER A 59 -10.52 8.73 13.44
CA SER A 59 -11.35 9.65 14.21
C SER A 59 -10.85 11.08 14.03
N THR A 60 -11.68 12.07 14.36
CA THR A 60 -11.27 13.47 14.37
C THR A 60 -11.03 13.90 15.81
N VAL A 61 -9.92 14.59 16.07
CA VAL A 61 -9.60 15.21 17.35
C VAL A 61 -9.28 16.68 17.16
N ASN A 62 -9.41 17.49 18.20
CA ASN A 62 -9.00 18.89 18.09
C ASN A 62 -7.50 19.05 18.33
N GLY A 63 -6.87 19.83 17.45
CA GLY A 63 -5.54 20.40 17.60
C GLY A 63 -5.60 21.90 17.85
N ILE A 64 -4.44 22.47 18.18
CA ILE A 64 -4.28 23.88 18.55
C ILE A 64 -4.14 24.74 17.29
N HIS A 65 -4.96 25.78 17.17
CA HIS A 65 -4.82 26.77 16.11
C HIS A 65 -3.53 27.60 16.29
N ARG A 66 -2.78 27.83 15.20
CA ARG A 66 -1.51 28.58 15.21
C ARG A 66 -1.63 29.96 15.86
N ASP A 67 -2.70 30.67 15.53
CA ASP A 67 -2.83 32.10 15.89
C ASP A 67 -3.64 32.35 17.18
N THR A 68 -4.51 31.43 17.61
CA THR A 68 -5.42 31.66 18.75
C THR A 68 -5.10 30.81 19.97
N GLU A 69 -4.23 29.81 19.82
CA GLU A 69 -3.91 28.82 20.86
C GLU A 69 -5.13 27.98 21.33
N GLU A 70 -6.28 28.12 20.67
CA GLU A 70 -7.48 27.36 20.98
C GLU A 70 -7.45 25.96 20.36
N MET A 71 -7.94 24.96 21.10
CA MET A 71 -8.10 23.60 20.60
C MET A 71 -9.37 23.44 19.76
N THR A 72 -9.40 24.10 18.60
CA THR A 72 -10.58 24.16 17.71
C THR A 72 -10.34 23.56 16.33
N VAL A 73 -9.09 23.29 15.96
CA VAL A 73 -8.75 22.82 14.61
C VAL A 73 -8.97 21.31 14.50
N PRO A 74 -9.73 20.80 13.52
CA PRO A 74 -9.88 19.37 13.33
C PRO A 74 -8.55 18.75 12.85
N VAL A 75 -8.15 17.65 13.47
CA VAL A 75 -6.95 16.85 13.14
C VAL A 75 -7.40 15.41 12.98
N ILE A 76 -6.98 14.76 11.89
CA ILE A 76 -7.29 13.36 11.64
C ILE A 76 -6.40 12.50 12.54
N LYS A 77 -7.00 11.64 13.37
CA LYS A 77 -6.30 10.65 14.17
C LYS A 77 -6.51 9.25 13.59
N ILE A 78 -5.40 8.55 13.34
CA ILE A 78 -5.38 7.14 12.93
C ILE A 78 -4.85 6.32 14.10
N ASN A 79 -5.55 5.25 14.49
CA ASN A 79 -5.10 4.32 15.51
C ASN A 79 -4.91 2.96 14.88
N LYS A 80 -3.75 2.32 15.09
CA LYS A 80 -3.61 0.90 14.76
C LYS A 80 -4.24 0.07 15.86
N VAL A 81 -5.29 -0.68 15.56
CA VAL A 81 -6.10 -1.37 16.57
C VAL A 81 -5.89 -2.88 16.60
N ALA A 82 -5.42 -3.49 15.51
CA ALA A 82 -5.12 -4.92 15.46
C ALA A 82 -4.19 -5.28 14.29
N GLY A 83 -3.93 -6.58 14.14
CA GLY A 83 -3.24 -7.17 13.00
C GLY A 83 -1.72 -7.03 13.05
N ASP A 84 -1.09 -7.36 11.93
CA ASP A 84 0.37 -7.47 11.82
C ASP A 84 1.09 -6.16 12.15
N THR A 85 2.29 -6.27 12.71
CA THR A 85 3.22 -5.15 12.84
C THR A 85 3.66 -4.71 11.44
N LEU A 86 3.69 -3.39 11.20
CA LEU A 86 4.16 -2.83 9.93
C LEU A 86 5.50 -2.14 10.10
N SER A 87 6.25 -2.01 9.01
CA SER A 87 7.45 -1.16 8.95
C SER A 87 7.16 0.04 8.06
N GLN A 88 7.70 1.19 8.43
CA GLN A 88 7.60 2.44 7.68
C GLN A 88 8.99 3.04 7.54
N GLU A 89 9.24 3.70 6.41
CA GLU A 89 10.51 4.37 6.13
C GLU A 89 10.26 5.85 5.83
N TYR A 90 11.08 6.71 6.43
CA TYR A 90 11.11 8.16 6.23
C TYR A 90 12.42 8.70 6.83
N GLU A 91 12.71 9.98 6.63
CA GLU A 91 13.85 10.66 7.25
C GLU A 91 13.40 11.32 8.57
N GLU A 92 13.93 10.81 9.70
CA GLU A 92 13.60 11.28 11.05
C GLU A 92 14.18 12.68 11.30
N GLY A 93 13.44 13.53 12.02
CA GLY A 93 13.86 14.90 12.34
C GLY A 93 13.68 15.93 11.23
N VAL A 94 13.17 15.54 10.06
CA VAL A 94 12.87 16.44 8.93
C VAL A 94 11.52 16.11 8.30
N HIS A 95 10.99 17.02 7.47
CA HIS A 95 9.83 16.73 6.62
C HIS A 95 10.26 15.94 5.39
N SER A 96 9.73 14.73 5.21
CA SER A 96 10.07 13.87 4.07
C SER A 96 8.89 12.99 3.63
N GLY A 97 9.04 12.36 2.47
CA GLY A 97 8.05 11.40 1.96
C GLY A 97 8.08 10.09 2.77
N ILE A 98 6.90 9.51 2.95
CA ILE A 98 6.72 8.23 3.64
C ILE A 98 6.77 7.09 2.62
N LYS A 99 7.57 6.06 2.90
CA LYS A 99 7.63 4.82 2.10
C LYS A 99 7.06 3.63 2.87
N LEU A 100 6.85 2.54 2.15
CA LEU A 100 6.19 1.29 2.57
C LEU A 100 4.71 1.45 2.88
N ASN A 101 4.30 2.41 3.72
CA ASN A 101 2.89 2.68 4.02
C ASN A 101 2.55 4.12 3.61
N LYS A 102 2.23 4.31 2.32
CA LYS A 102 1.88 5.64 1.80
C LYS A 102 0.50 6.04 2.28
N VAL A 103 0.36 7.32 2.57
CA VAL A 103 -0.89 7.91 3.06
C VAL A 103 -1.33 8.99 2.09
N TYR A 104 -2.58 8.90 1.66
CA TYR A 104 -3.19 9.84 0.72
C TYR A 104 -4.45 10.44 1.30
N LEU A 105 -4.59 11.75 1.11
CA LEU A 105 -5.82 12.48 1.36
C LEU A 105 -6.45 12.89 0.03
N PHE A 106 -7.77 12.86 -0.02
CA PHE A 106 -8.54 13.49 -1.08
C PHE A 106 -9.46 14.53 -0.46
N ASP A 107 -9.35 15.76 -0.95
CA ASP A 107 -10.19 16.86 -0.49
C ASP A 107 -11.64 16.71 -1.00
N PRO A 108 -12.58 17.56 -0.55
CA PRO A 108 -13.97 17.53 -1.00
C PRO A 108 -14.15 17.76 -2.52
N ASP A 109 -13.17 18.33 -3.21
CA ASP A 109 -13.19 18.53 -4.65
C ASP A 109 -12.59 17.34 -5.43
N GLY A 110 -11.99 16.37 -4.72
CA GLY A 110 -11.35 15.19 -5.26
C GLY A 110 -9.85 15.34 -5.56
N ASN A 111 -9.22 16.45 -5.18
CA ASN A 111 -7.77 16.63 -5.35
C ASN A 111 -7.02 15.69 -4.42
N LYS A 112 -6.03 14.98 -4.96
CA LYS A 112 -5.19 14.03 -4.22
C LYS A 112 -3.96 14.71 -3.63
N TYR A 113 -3.67 14.41 -2.38
CA TYR A 113 -2.48 14.84 -1.66
C TYR A 113 -1.77 13.64 -1.05
N GLU A 114 -0.45 13.58 -1.18
CA GLU A 114 0.40 12.64 -0.43
C GLU A 114 0.78 13.28 0.90
N VAL A 115 0.67 12.51 1.98
CA VAL A 115 0.98 12.97 3.33
C VAL A 115 2.43 12.62 3.66
N ASN A 116 3.19 13.63 4.06
CA ASN A 116 4.60 13.51 4.44
C ASN A 116 4.74 13.24 5.95
N ASN A 117 5.91 12.82 6.42
CA ASN A 117 6.17 12.79 7.86
C ASN A 117 6.42 14.22 8.38
N SER A 118 6.02 14.48 9.62
CA SER A 118 6.53 15.62 10.36
C SER A 118 7.96 15.34 10.82
N ASP A 119 8.74 16.41 10.95
CA ASP A 119 9.98 16.46 11.71
C ASP A 119 9.87 15.89 13.14
N THR A 120 8.67 15.89 13.74
CA THR A 120 8.41 15.30 15.05
C THR A 120 7.99 13.82 15.04
N MET A 121 7.98 13.16 13.87
CA MET A 121 7.67 11.73 13.78
C MET A 121 8.90 10.91 14.19
N GLU A 122 8.68 9.88 15.00
CA GLU A 122 9.75 9.02 15.53
C GLU A 122 9.40 7.54 15.36
N GLY A 123 10.40 6.68 15.18
CA GLY A 123 10.23 5.23 15.06
C GLY A 123 9.78 4.73 13.68
N SER A 124 10.26 3.54 13.30
CA SER A 124 10.06 2.93 11.98
C SER A 124 9.16 1.70 12.00
N ILE A 125 8.67 1.32 13.18
CA ILE A 125 7.81 0.15 13.39
C ILE A 125 6.46 0.64 13.87
N ILE A 126 5.39 0.13 13.25
CA ILE A 126 4.01 0.45 13.62
C ILE A 126 3.39 -0.71 14.38
N GLU A 127 3.18 -0.50 15.67
CA GLU A 127 2.61 -1.49 16.58
C GLU A 127 1.13 -1.21 16.90
N THR A 128 0.43 -2.24 17.35
CA THR A 128 -0.96 -2.09 17.81
C THR A 128 -1.01 -1.20 19.06
N GLY A 129 -1.92 -0.23 19.06
CA GLY A 129 -2.05 0.79 20.10
C GLY A 129 -1.44 2.14 19.71
N GLU A 130 -0.62 2.18 18.66
CA GLU A 130 -0.04 3.44 18.20
C GLU A 130 -1.06 4.35 17.53
N SER A 131 -0.84 5.65 17.70
CA SER A 131 -1.68 6.70 17.17
C SER A 131 -0.86 7.66 16.31
N PHE A 132 -1.39 7.98 15.14
CA PHE A 132 -0.85 8.98 14.23
C PHE A 132 -1.83 10.12 14.05
N TYR A 133 -1.32 11.31 13.82
CA TYR A 133 -2.07 12.54 13.69
C TYR A 133 -1.71 13.19 12.36
N ILE A 134 -2.70 13.38 11.48
CA ILE A 134 -2.54 14.09 10.22
C ILE A 134 -3.10 15.50 10.36
N PHE A 135 -2.28 16.48 9.99
CA PHE A 135 -2.56 17.90 10.12
C PHE A 135 -1.92 18.68 8.96
N HIS A 136 -2.23 19.97 8.88
CA HIS A 136 -1.50 20.89 8.01
C HIS A 136 -1.23 22.24 8.69
N PHE A 137 -0.35 23.00 8.09
CA PHE A 137 0.05 24.37 8.42
C PHE A 137 0.74 24.96 7.18
N GLU A 138 0.82 26.29 7.10
CA GLU A 138 1.50 26.96 5.99
C GLU A 138 3.01 26.65 5.98
N HIS A 139 3.47 25.95 4.94
CA HIS A 139 4.88 25.64 4.72
C HIS A 139 5.16 25.34 3.24
N ASP A 140 6.41 25.53 2.81
CA ASP A 140 6.79 25.37 1.39
C ASP A 140 7.03 23.90 0.99
N ASP A 141 7.37 23.03 1.95
CA ASP A 141 7.82 21.64 1.71
C ASP A 141 6.70 20.59 1.58
N GLY A 142 5.43 20.99 1.69
CA GLY A 142 4.31 20.07 1.59
C GLY A 142 3.01 20.64 2.13
N ASN A 143 1.90 19.97 1.86
CA ASN A 143 0.57 20.45 2.27
C ASN A 143 0.01 19.71 3.48
N TYR A 144 0.44 18.48 3.76
CA TYR A 144 -0.11 17.66 4.84
C TYR A 144 0.97 16.79 5.46
N TRP A 145 0.98 16.72 6.79
CA TRP A 145 1.97 15.99 7.57
C TRP A 145 1.32 15.02 8.52
N MET A 146 2.03 13.93 8.80
CA MET A 146 1.67 12.92 9.80
C MET A 146 2.75 12.82 10.87
N THR A 147 2.33 12.60 12.13
CA THR A 147 3.25 12.31 13.24
C THR A 147 2.59 11.41 14.27
N ASN A 148 3.37 10.61 14.99
CA ASN A 148 2.93 9.91 16.20
C ASN A 148 3.10 10.75 17.48
N ASN A 149 3.77 11.91 17.38
CA ASN A 149 3.95 12.81 18.51
C ASN A 149 2.73 13.71 18.72
N LYS A 150 1.84 13.30 19.65
CA LYS A 150 0.62 14.06 20.01
C LYS A 150 0.89 15.52 20.41
N LYS A 151 2.08 15.86 20.93
CA LYS A 151 2.40 17.23 21.36
C LYS A 151 2.45 18.20 20.17
N ARG A 152 2.84 17.73 18.97
CA ARG A 152 2.90 18.55 17.73
C ARG A 152 1.56 19.17 17.35
N VAL A 153 0.47 18.51 17.71
CA VAL A 153 -0.89 18.96 17.38
C VAL A 153 -1.67 19.50 18.58
N LYS A 154 -1.22 19.28 19.83
CA LYS A 154 -2.03 19.56 21.04
C LYS A 154 -1.39 20.43 22.13
N LYS A 155 -0.13 20.87 22.05
CA LYS A 155 0.51 21.57 23.17
C LYS A 155 0.93 23.01 22.84
N ALA A 156 0.52 23.96 23.68
CA ALA A 156 0.91 25.38 23.68
C ALA A 156 1.82 25.76 24.87
N ASP A 157 2.43 24.81 25.59
CA ASP A 157 3.32 25.16 26.71
C ASP A 157 4.75 25.33 26.20
N TRP A 158 5.03 26.51 25.63
CA TRP A 158 6.27 27.32 25.50
C TRP A 158 7.68 26.70 25.38
N GLU A 159 7.87 25.39 25.45
CA GLU A 159 9.15 24.72 25.25
C GLU A 159 8.95 23.45 24.42
N PHE A 160 8.98 23.63 23.10
CA PHE A 160 9.80 22.74 22.29
C PHE A 160 11.20 23.33 22.41
N GLU A 161 12.06 22.73 23.24
CA GLU A 161 13.40 23.24 23.63
C GLU A 161 14.04 24.16 22.58
N GLY A 162 13.96 25.49 22.82
CA GLY A 162 14.67 26.50 22.04
C GLY A 162 14.15 26.83 20.64
N GLN A 163 12.94 26.44 20.24
CA GLN A 163 12.39 26.78 18.91
C GLN A 163 11.26 27.84 18.99
N PRO A 164 11.38 29.00 18.30
CA PRO A 164 10.38 30.08 18.32
C PRO A 164 9.18 29.82 17.37
N ARG A 165 8.80 28.56 17.13
CA ARG A 165 7.86 28.22 16.05
C ARG A 165 6.40 28.28 16.53
N GLY A 166 5.55 28.95 15.75
CA GLY A 166 4.09 28.92 15.85
C GLY A 166 3.56 27.50 15.74
N SER A 167 3.47 26.83 16.88
CA SER A 167 3.34 25.38 17.06
C SER A 167 1.95 24.81 16.74
N GLY A 168 1.04 25.64 16.24
CA GLY A 168 -0.30 25.20 15.90
C GLY A 168 -0.38 24.51 14.55
N VAL A 169 -1.62 24.17 14.23
CA VAL A 169 -2.08 23.59 12.97
C VAL A 169 -3.13 24.52 12.37
N GLU A 170 -3.44 24.31 11.10
CA GLU A 170 -4.42 25.07 10.35
C GLU A 170 -5.67 24.21 10.04
N PRO A 171 -6.85 24.85 9.93
CA PRO A 171 -8.09 24.14 9.64
C PRO A 171 -8.09 23.55 8.24
N PHE A 172 -8.49 22.28 8.12
CA PHE A 172 -8.75 21.67 6.82
C PHE A 172 -9.89 22.42 6.10
N LYS A 173 -9.92 22.35 4.77
CA LYS A 173 -11.11 22.75 4.01
C LYS A 173 -12.31 21.95 4.53
N SER A 174 -13.41 22.63 4.88
CA SER A 174 -14.58 21.94 5.39
C SER A 174 -15.21 21.02 4.34
N GLY A 175 -15.64 19.84 4.78
CA GLY A 175 -16.40 18.89 3.99
C GLY A 175 -15.93 17.45 4.15
N LYS A 176 -16.33 16.62 3.18
CA LYS A 176 -16.02 15.19 3.15
C LYS A 176 -14.67 14.92 2.51
N TRP A 177 -13.71 14.55 3.33
CA TRP A 177 -12.41 14.05 2.92
C TRP A 177 -12.43 12.52 2.76
N ARG A 178 -11.52 11.99 1.95
CA ARG A 178 -11.22 10.56 1.90
C ARG A 178 -9.77 10.33 2.33
N LEU A 179 -9.56 9.39 3.23
CA LEU A 179 -8.25 8.92 3.67
C LEU A 179 -8.00 7.53 3.09
N LEU A 180 -6.86 7.37 2.42
CA LEU A 180 -6.41 6.11 1.84
C LEU A 180 -5.00 5.80 2.37
N ILE A 181 -4.80 4.61 2.94
CA ILE A 181 -3.48 4.10 3.34
C ILE A 181 -3.18 2.86 2.51
N VAL A 182 -2.02 2.84 1.87
CA VAL A 182 -1.59 1.77 0.97
C VAL A 182 -0.24 1.22 1.44
N ASP A 183 -0.15 -0.10 1.57
CA ASP A 183 1.11 -0.82 1.62
C ASP A 183 1.70 -0.83 0.20
N ASP A 184 2.64 0.07 -0.06
CA ASP A 184 3.29 0.30 -1.36
C ASP A 184 4.12 -0.92 -1.80
N LYS A 185 4.61 -1.72 -0.85
CA LYS A 185 5.39 -2.92 -1.17
C LYS A 185 4.48 -4.05 -1.68
N ARG A 186 3.27 -4.16 -1.11
CA ARG A 186 2.33 -5.26 -1.39
C ARG A 186 1.17 -4.86 -2.30
N ASP A 187 1.09 -3.59 -2.69
CA ASP A 187 -0.04 -3.01 -3.44
C ASP A 187 -1.39 -3.29 -2.75
N LEU A 188 -1.41 -3.21 -1.42
CA LEU A 188 -2.58 -3.52 -0.59
C LEU A 188 -3.15 -2.26 0.03
N ILE A 189 -4.47 -2.10 -0.06
CA ILE A 189 -5.18 -1.04 0.66
C ILE A 189 -5.37 -1.47 2.11
N LEU A 190 -4.77 -0.71 3.03
CA LEU A 190 -4.90 -0.91 4.48
C LEU A 190 -6.09 -0.13 5.06
N VAL A 191 -6.36 1.07 4.53
CA VAL A 191 -7.48 1.93 4.93
C VAL A 191 -8.04 2.62 3.72
N ASP A 192 -9.37 2.67 3.61
CA ASP A 192 -10.09 3.52 2.67
C ASP A 192 -11.39 3.99 3.34
N THR A 193 -11.40 5.23 3.81
CA THR A 193 -12.50 5.75 4.61
C THR A 193 -12.78 7.22 4.30
N LYS A 194 -13.99 7.67 4.65
CA LYS A 194 -14.41 9.07 4.54
C LYS A 194 -14.44 9.72 5.91
N ILE A 195 -13.99 10.97 5.98
CA ILE A 195 -13.89 11.76 7.21
C ILE A 195 -14.56 13.11 6.96
N GLU A 196 -15.39 13.57 7.90
CA GLU A 196 -15.97 14.92 7.88
C GLU A 196 -15.07 15.85 8.69
N LEU A 197 -14.64 16.97 8.08
CA LEU A 197 -13.78 17.98 8.68
C LEU A 197 -14.39 19.39 8.56
#